data_AF-A0A2X2VCT0-F1
#
_entry.id   AF-A0A2X2VCT0-F1
#
_cell.length_a   1.000
_cell.length_b   1.000
_cell.length_c   1.000
_cell.angle_alpha   90.00
_cell.angle_beta   90.00
_cell.angle_gamma   90.00
#
_symmetry.space_group_name_H-M   'P 1'
#
loop_
_entity.id
_entity.type
_entity.pdbx_description
1 polymer ?
#
loop_
_entity_poly.entity_id
_entity_poly.type
_entity_poly.pdbx_seq_one_letter_code
_entity_poly.pdbx_strand_id
1 'polypeptide(L)'
;MRAIITVKRGDRPVPFGSVVREVQSGVTSMAGDDGQIYLSGLPLKGNLLIQWGDGKGSQCRANYSLPEESLKQAVVMATATCS
;
A
#
# COMPACT_ATOMS: atom_id res chain seq x y z
N MET A 1 2.66 11.87 -7.74
CA MET A 1 2.76 12.13 -6.27
C MET A 1 3.50 10.99 -5.58
N ARG A 2 3.88 11.17 -4.31
CA ARG A 2 4.51 10.14 -3.47
C ARG A 2 3.68 9.94 -2.21
N ALA A 3 3.58 8.70 -1.73
CA ALA A 3 2.86 8.40 -0.51
C ALA A 3 3.57 7.30 0.29
N ILE A 4 3.41 7.37 1.61
CA ILE A 4 3.66 6.25 2.53
C ILE A 4 2.29 5.81 3.03
N ILE A 5 1.90 4.59 2.66
CA ILE A 5 0.63 4.00 3.08
C ILE A 5 0.96 2.92 4.12
N THR A 6 0.46 3.10 5.34
CA THR A 6 0.57 2.09 6.40
C THR A 6 -0.60 1.13 6.28
N VAL A 7 -0.31 -0.14 5.97
CA VAL A 7 -1.34 -1.16 5.74
C VAL A 7 -1.40 -2.16 6.87
N LYS A 8 -2.61 -2.38 7.39
CA LYS A 8 -2.87 -3.35 8.46
C LYS A 8 -3.79 -4.47 7.99
N ARG A 9 -3.56 -5.69 8.48
CA ARG A 9 -4.46 -6.85 8.37
C ARG A 9 -5.07 -7.11 9.74
N GLY A 10 -6.33 -6.71 9.91
CA GLY A 10 -6.91 -6.54 11.26
C GLY A 10 -6.12 -5.49 12.03
N ASP A 11 -5.73 -5.80 13.27
CA ASP A 11 -4.96 -4.87 14.12
C ASP A 11 -3.43 -4.96 13.92
N ARG A 12 -2.96 -5.88 13.07
CA ARG A 12 -1.51 -6.11 12.86
C ARG A 12 -1.05 -5.49 11.54
N PRO A 13 0.20 -5.01 11.46
CA PRO A 13 0.78 -4.64 10.17
C PRO A 13 0.82 -5.84 9.23
N VAL A 14 0.81 -5.59 7.92
CA VAL A 14 1.18 -6.63 6.95
C VAL A 14 2.64 -7.05 7.19
N PRO A 15 3.02 -8.31 6.87
CA PRO A 15 4.37 -8.79 7.14
C PRO A 15 5.46 -7.95 6.47
N PHE A 16 6.58 -7.75 7.17
CA PHE A 16 7.79 -7.18 6.59
C PHE A 16 8.20 -7.95 5.32
N GLY A 17 8.68 -7.24 4.31
CA GLY A 17 9.14 -7.85 3.07
C GLY A 17 8.02 -8.27 2.12
N SER A 18 6.74 -8.01 2.46
CA SER A 18 5.63 -8.25 1.54
C SER A 18 5.86 -7.48 0.24
N VAL A 19 5.75 -8.16 -0.90
CA VAL A 19 5.77 -7.54 -2.22
C VAL A 19 4.44 -6.83 -2.43
N VAL A 20 4.52 -5.56 -2.83
CA VAL A 20 3.36 -4.72 -3.07
C VAL A 20 3.31 -4.33 -4.53
N ARG A 21 2.15 -4.46 -5.15
CA ARG A 21 1.89 -3.97 -6.50
C ARG A 21 0.60 -3.18 -6.54
N GLU A 22 0.65 -1.97 -7.05
CA GLU A 22 -0.55 -1.23 -7.41
C GLU A 22 -1.15 -1.82 -8.69
N VAL A 23 -2.45 -2.12 -8.67
CA VAL A 23 -3.09 -2.97 -9.69
C VAL A 23 -3.18 -2.30 -11.06
N GLN A 24 -3.42 -0.99 -11.14
CA GLN A 24 -3.64 -0.28 -12.39
C GLN A 24 -2.33 0.22 -13.02
N SER A 25 -1.54 0.96 -12.26
CA SER A 25 -0.27 1.57 -12.65
C SER A 25 0.87 0.54 -12.73
N GLY A 26 0.75 -0.60 -12.03
CA GLY A 26 1.80 -1.61 -11.96
C GLY A 26 3.00 -1.22 -11.10
N VAL A 27 2.97 -0.06 -10.43
CA VAL A 27 4.03 0.38 -9.52
C VAL A 27 4.23 -0.67 -8.43
N THR A 28 5.49 -1.06 -8.20
CA THR A 28 5.86 -2.04 -7.18
C THR A 28 6.60 -1.39 -6.02
N SER A 29 6.49 -2.01 -4.85
CA SER A 29 7.21 -1.63 -3.63
C SER A 29 7.28 -2.83 -2.67
N MET A 30 7.75 -2.59 -1.46
CA MET A 30 7.86 -3.57 -0.39
C MET A 30 7.35 -2.96 0.93
N ALA A 31 6.73 -3.79 1.77
CA ALA A 31 6.34 -3.39 3.11
C ALA A 31 7.55 -3.37 4.06
N GLY A 32 7.73 -2.25 4.78
CA GLY A 32 8.63 -2.15 5.93
C GLY A 32 8.01 -2.74 7.22
N ASP A 33 8.73 -2.60 8.33
CA ASP A 33 8.44 -3.33 9.59
C ASP A 33 7.05 -3.02 10.16
N ASP A 34 6.62 -1.77 10.06
CA ASP A 34 5.31 -1.31 10.53
C ASP A 34 4.20 -1.45 9.47
N GLY A 35 4.42 -2.24 8.41
CA GLY A 35 3.49 -2.34 7.27
C GLY A 35 3.45 -1.06 6.43
N GLN A 36 4.48 -0.22 6.53
CA GLN A 36 4.62 1.01 5.76
C GLN A 36 5.08 0.70 4.33
N ILE A 37 4.40 1.28 3.35
CA ILE A 37 4.69 1.05 1.93
C ILE A 37 4.90 2.41 1.27
N TYR A 38 6.12 2.68 0.83
CA TYR A 38 6.44 3.88 0.06
C TYR A 38 6.23 3.64 -1.42
N LEU A 39 5.47 4.51 -2.07
CA LEU A 39 5.12 4.40 -3.48
C LEU A 39 5.22 5.77 -4.15
N SER A 40 5.71 5.80 -5.39
CA SER A 40 5.82 7.02 -6.20
C SER A 40 5.13 6.83 -7.54
N GLY A 41 4.53 7.91 -8.07
CA GLY A 41 3.75 7.84 -9.30
C GLY A 41 2.36 7.23 -9.12
N LEU A 42 1.86 7.13 -7.89
CA LEU A 42 0.51 6.61 -7.60
C LEU A 42 -0.60 7.52 -8.15
N PRO A 43 -1.71 6.96 -8.64
CA PRO A 43 -2.97 7.69 -8.78
C PRO A 43 -3.53 8.06 -7.39
N LEU A 44 -4.53 8.95 -7.33
CA LEU A 44 -5.14 9.35 -6.06
C LEU A 44 -5.94 8.21 -5.40
N LYS A 45 -6.46 7.28 -6.20
CA LYS A 45 -7.26 6.14 -5.74
C LYS A 45 -6.81 4.89 -6.48
N GLY A 46 -6.83 3.76 -5.79
CA GLY A 46 -6.45 2.49 -6.40
C GLY A 46 -6.50 1.32 -5.44
N ASN A 47 -5.91 0.21 -5.87
CA ASN A 47 -5.86 -1.03 -5.11
C ASN A 47 -4.42 -1.54 -5.06
N LEU A 48 -3.98 -1.89 -3.85
CA LEU A 48 -2.71 -2.56 -3.62
C LEU A 48 -2.96 -4.05 -3.50
N LEU A 49 -2.25 -4.85 -4.29
CA LEU A 49 -2.06 -6.27 -4.08
C LEU A 49 -0.80 -6.45 -3.23
N ILE A 50 -0.94 -7.09 -2.07
CA ILE A 50 0.14 -7.27 -1.10
C ILE A 50 0.32 -8.77 -0.88
N GLN A 51 1.53 -9.28 -1.11
CA GLN A 51 1.83 -10.72 -1.11
C GLN A 51 3.09 -11.01 -0.30
N TRP A 52 3.03 -11.95 0.64
CA TRP A 52 4.17 -12.41 1.45
C TRP A 52 4.41 -13.93 1.34
N GLY A 53 3.75 -14.59 0.39
CA GLY A 53 3.95 -15.99 0.05
C GLY A 53 2.96 -16.44 -1.02
N ASP A 54 3.07 -17.70 -1.44
CA ASP A 54 2.39 -18.20 -2.66
C ASP A 54 0.94 -18.68 -2.42
N GLY A 55 0.51 -18.78 -1.16
CA GLY A 55 -0.82 -19.26 -0.79
C GLY A 55 -1.92 -18.19 -0.88
N LYS A 56 -3.18 -18.61 -1.08
CA LYS A 56 -4.35 -17.69 -1.03
C LYS A 56 -4.47 -16.93 0.29
N GLY A 57 -4.01 -17.50 1.40
CA GLY A 57 -3.97 -16.84 2.72
C GLY A 57 -2.72 -15.98 2.97
N SER A 58 -1.78 -15.96 2.03
CA SER A 58 -0.50 -15.26 2.09
C SER A 58 -0.48 -13.99 1.22
N GLN A 59 -1.65 -13.48 0.90
CA GLN A 59 -1.86 -12.23 0.21
C GLN A 59 -3.12 -11.55 0.70
N CYS A 60 -3.24 -10.25 0.45
CA CYS A 60 -4.46 -9.49 0.67
C CYS A 60 -4.51 -8.28 -0.27
N ARG A 61 -5.67 -7.63 -0.32
CA ARG A 61 -5.87 -6.40 -1.09
C ARG A 61 -6.23 -5.25 -0.16
N ALA A 62 -5.67 -4.08 -0.44
CA ALA A 62 -5.97 -2.85 0.29
C ALA A 62 -6.37 -1.75 -0.70
N ASN A 63 -7.57 -1.19 -0.53
CA ASN A 63 -7.98 -0.01 -1.27
C ASN A 63 -7.41 1.24 -0.59
N TYR A 64 -6.98 2.21 -1.38
CA TYR A 64 -6.57 3.52 -0.87
C TYR A 64 -7.29 4.63 -1.63
N SER A 65 -7.53 5.74 -0.93
CA SER A 65 -8.08 6.97 -1.49
C SER A 65 -7.41 8.14 -0.81
N LEU A 66 -6.67 8.92 -1.58
CA LEU A 66 -5.95 10.11 -1.14
C LEU A 66 -6.76 11.35 -1.55
N PRO A 67 -6.83 12.38 -0.69
CA PRO A 67 -7.51 13.64 -1.02
C PRO A 67 -6.73 14.40 -2.11
N GLU A 68 -7.41 15.23 -2.92
CA GLU A 68 -6.77 15.94 -4.05
C GLU A 68 -5.66 16.90 -3.60
N GLU A 69 -5.76 17.44 -2.38
CA GLU A 69 -4.73 18.26 -1.73
C GLU A 69 -3.37 17.55 -1.64
N SER A 70 -3.38 16.21 -1.67
CA SER A 70 -2.19 15.37 -1.67
C SER A 70 -1.29 15.62 -2.89
N LEU A 71 -1.83 16.14 -3.99
CA LEU A 71 -1.05 16.48 -5.19
C LEU A 71 -0.07 17.63 -4.96
N LYS A 72 -0.33 18.48 -3.95
CA LYS A 72 0.51 19.64 -3.60
C LYS A 72 1.62 19.29 -2.59
N GLN A 73 1.58 18.09 -2.01
CA GLN A 73 2.51 17.66 -0.97
C GLN A 73 3.67 16.85 -1.57
N ALA A 74 4.85 16.95 -0.96
CA ALA A 74 6.02 16.18 -1.40
C ALA A 74 5.85 14.68 -1.16
N VAL A 75 5.30 14.29 0.00
CA VAL A 75 4.94 12.92 0.39
C VAL A 75 3.70 12.95 1.27
N VAL A 76 2.75 12.06 1.02
CA VAL A 76 1.49 11.94 1.78
C VAL A 76 1.51 10.71 2.67
N MET A 77 1.04 10.85 3.91
CA MET A 77 0.86 9.72 4.83
C MET A 77 -0.60 9.28 4.80
N ALA A 78 -0.85 7.98 4.63
CA ALA A 78 -2.19 7.41 4.67
C ALA A 78 -2.21 6.06 5.37
N THR A 79 -3.41 5.60 5.70
CA THR A 79 -3.64 4.26 6.24
C THR A 79 -4.62 3.51 5.35
N ALA A 80 -4.46 2.20 5.26
CA ALA A 80 -5.40 1.33 4.59
C ALA A 80 -5.53 -0.01 5.32
N THR A 81 -6.68 -0.65 5.16
CA THR A 81 -6.91 -1.99 5.71
C THR A 81 -6.83 -3.01 4.60
N CYS A 82 -6.15 -4.11 4.88
CA CYS A 82 -6.02 -5.25 4.00
C CYS A 82 -7.09 -6.29 4.31
N SER A 83 -7.79 -6.71 3.26
CA SER A 83 -8.81 -7.77 3.27
C SER A 83 -8.44 -8.92 2.36
#